data_AF-A0A658NXX1-F1
#
_entry.id   AF-A0A658NXX1-F1
#
_cell.length_a   1.000
_cell.length_b   1.000
_cell.length_c   1.000
_cell.angle_alpha   90.00
_cell.angle_beta   90.00
_cell.angle_gamma   90.00
#
_symmetry.space_group_name_H-M   'P 1'
#
loop_
_entity.id
_entity.type
_entity.pdbx_description
1 polymer ?
#
loop_
_entity_poly.entity_id
_entity_poly.type
_entity_poly.pdbx_seq_one_letter_code
_entity_poly.pdbx_strand_id
1 'polypeptide(L)'
;MDAGIASVIAAIIAAAAAGVGLVITKENKTSEFRQDWIDGLRDELAELMEYFLRLRNCNSDEIISVRNKINFLSAKIRLRLSSDTPTNEEKKLLSIISEHIVGADPTVDCTEIVEQYFRYSSSILKSEWERVKRGEKKYRIAVTIAYLILGAFTSYFVFKYIIIASEAIVDVFEFLYRSLL
;
A
#
# COMPACT_ATOMS: atom_id res chain seq x y z
N MET A 1 -41.04 -17.70 11.57
CA MET A 1 -39.73 -17.33 12.15
C MET A 1 -40.03 -16.23 13.15
N ASP A 2 -39.82 -16.46 14.45
CA ASP A 2 -40.20 -15.49 15.47
C ASP A 2 -39.46 -14.17 15.26
N ALA A 3 -40.17 -13.05 15.34
CA ALA A 3 -39.63 -11.71 15.08
C ALA A 3 -38.35 -11.42 15.89
N GLY A 4 -38.23 -12.00 17.09
CA GLY A 4 -37.04 -11.90 17.95
C GLY A 4 -35.78 -12.56 17.35
N ILE A 5 -35.92 -13.71 16.67
CA ILE A 5 -34.79 -14.38 16.00
C ILE A 5 -34.31 -13.52 14.84
N ALA A 6 -35.24 -12.93 14.07
CA ALA A 6 -34.90 -12.03 12.96
C ALA A 6 -34.16 -10.77 13.43
N SER A 7 -34.56 -10.15 14.55
CA SER A 7 -33.87 -8.97 15.08
C SER A 7 -32.47 -9.29 15.61
N VAL A 8 -32.28 -10.44 16.25
CA VAL A 8 -30.95 -10.87 16.72
C VAL A 8 -30.02 -11.10 15.54
N ILE A 9 -30.51 -11.75 14.47
CA ILE A 9 -29.73 -11.96 13.24
C ILE A 9 -29.36 -10.60 12.61
N ALA A 10 -30.31 -9.67 12.50
CA ALA A 10 -30.06 -8.34 11.95
C ALA A 10 -29.00 -7.56 12.76
N ALA A 11 -29.06 -7.62 14.10
CA ALA A 11 -28.09 -6.98 14.97
C ALA A 11 -26.67 -7.54 14.80
N ILE A 12 -26.54 -8.87 14.66
CA ILE A 12 -25.24 -9.52 14.41
C ILE A 12 -24.66 -9.07 13.07
N ILE A 13 -25.48 -9.00 12.02
CA ILE A 13 -25.05 -8.53 10.69
C ILE A 13 -24.60 -7.07 10.76
N ALA A 14 -25.37 -6.21 11.45
CA ALA A 14 -25.02 -4.80 11.61
C ALA A 14 -23.68 -4.63 12.37
N ALA A 15 -23.48 -5.40 13.44
CA ALA A 15 -22.22 -5.40 14.19
C ALA A 15 -21.03 -5.88 13.32
N ALA A 16 -21.22 -6.92 12.50
CA ALA A 16 -20.20 -7.40 11.58
C ALA A 16 -19.85 -6.34 10.51
N ALA A 17 -20.85 -5.70 9.92
CA ALA A 17 -20.66 -4.62 8.94
C ALA A 17 -19.91 -3.43 9.55
N ALA A 18 -20.25 -3.01 10.76
CA ALA A 18 -19.55 -1.97 11.49
C ALA A 18 -18.08 -2.34 11.76
N GLY A 19 -17.81 -3.58 12.16
CA GLY A 19 -16.46 -4.10 12.36
C GLY A 19 -15.61 -4.05 11.09
N VAL A 20 -16.17 -4.44 9.94
CA VAL A 20 -15.50 -4.34 8.64
C VAL A 20 -15.22 -2.87 8.28
N GLY A 21 -16.18 -1.97 8.51
CA GLY A 21 -16.01 -0.53 8.30
C GLY A 21 -14.85 0.07 9.09
N LEU A 22 -14.68 -0.35 10.35
CA LEU A 22 -13.55 0.07 11.20
C LEU A 22 -12.20 -0.44 10.66
N VAL A 23 -12.15 -1.70 10.20
CA VAL A 23 -10.93 -2.27 9.61
C VAL A 23 -10.54 -1.52 8.34
N ILE A 24 -11.50 -1.22 7.46
CA ILE A 24 -11.26 -0.45 6.23
C ILE A 24 -10.78 0.96 6.57
N THR A 25 -11.45 1.63 7.52
CA THR A 25 -11.08 3.00 7.93
C THR A 25 -9.65 3.05 8.46
N LYS A 26 -9.28 2.06 9.29
CA LYS A 26 -7.92 1.94 9.79
C LYS A 26 -6.92 1.72 8.66
N GLU A 27 -7.18 0.78 7.75
CA GLU A 27 -6.27 0.45 6.64
C GLU A 27 -6.06 1.65 5.70
N ASN A 28 -7.15 2.38 5.40
CA ASN A 28 -7.08 3.59 4.59
C ASN A 28 -6.18 4.63 5.25
N LYS A 29 -6.35 4.88 6.55
CA LYS A 29 -5.53 5.85 7.28
C LYS A 29 -4.06 5.41 7.36
N THR A 30 -3.81 4.12 7.60
CA THR A 30 -2.44 3.57 7.58
C THR A 30 -1.81 3.70 6.20
N SER A 31 -2.57 3.50 5.12
CA SER A 31 -2.07 3.66 3.75
C SER A 31 -1.76 5.12 3.43
N GLU A 32 -2.61 6.05 3.84
CA GLU A 32 -2.40 7.51 3.73
C GLU A 32 -1.09 7.91 4.42
N PHE A 33 -0.88 7.52 5.69
CA PHE A 33 0.36 7.83 6.40
C PHE A 33 1.62 7.23 5.76
N ARG A 34 1.51 6.07 5.10
CA ARG A 34 2.62 5.48 4.35
C ARG A 34 2.89 6.25 3.05
N GLN A 35 1.84 6.72 2.37
CA GLN A 35 1.98 7.58 1.20
C GLN A 35 2.63 8.90 1.58
N ASP A 36 2.18 9.56 2.66
CA ASP A 36 2.81 10.76 3.20
C ASP A 36 4.30 10.53 3.54
N TRP A 37 4.62 9.36 4.07
CA TRP A 37 6.01 8.98 4.34
C TRP A 37 6.83 8.81 3.05
N ILE A 38 6.27 8.18 2.00
CA ILE A 38 6.92 7.99 0.69
C ILE A 38 7.10 9.34 -0.01
N ASP A 39 6.08 10.17 -0.02
CA ASP A 39 6.10 11.48 -0.67
C ASP A 39 7.11 12.40 0.02
N GLY A 40 7.11 12.42 1.36
CA GLY A 40 8.14 13.16 2.11
C GLY A 40 9.57 12.64 1.86
N LEU A 41 9.77 11.34 1.66
CA LEU A 41 11.07 10.80 1.26
C LEU A 41 11.43 11.24 -0.17
N ARG A 42 10.48 11.20 -1.11
CA ARG A 42 10.69 11.62 -2.49
C ARG A 42 11.12 13.09 -2.57
N ASP A 43 10.45 13.94 -1.80
CA ASP A 43 10.76 15.38 -1.74
C ASP A 43 12.15 15.62 -1.14
N GLU A 44 12.48 14.94 -0.04
CA GLU A 44 13.81 15.02 0.59
C GLU A 44 14.94 14.59 -0.37
N LEU A 45 14.70 13.54 -1.15
CA LEU A 45 15.65 13.05 -2.14
C LEU A 45 15.83 14.04 -3.30
N ALA A 46 14.72 14.59 -3.81
CA ALA A 46 14.76 15.59 -4.86
C ALA A 46 15.49 16.87 -4.41
N GLU A 47 15.15 17.38 -3.22
CA GLU A 47 15.85 18.53 -2.61
C GLU A 47 17.34 18.23 -2.43
N LEU A 48 17.71 17.04 -1.94
CA LEU A 48 19.13 16.70 -1.73
C LEU A 48 19.90 16.77 -3.06
N MET A 49 19.31 16.22 -4.12
CA MET A 49 19.91 16.24 -5.45
C MET A 49 20.01 17.66 -6.02
N GLU A 50 18.98 18.50 -5.81
CA GLU A 50 19.01 19.92 -6.19
C GLU A 50 20.20 20.64 -5.55
N TYR A 51 20.35 20.54 -4.22
CA TYR A 51 21.44 21.21 -3.51
C TYR A 51 22.81 20.63 -3.86
N PHE A 52 22.91 19.32 -4.10
CA PHE A 52 24.14 18.69 -4.57
C PHE A 52 24.58 19.23 -5.94
N LEU A 53 23.65 19.40 -6.88
CA LEU A 53 23.94 19.98 -8.20
C LEU A 53 24.19 21.50 -8.10
N ARG A 54 23.48 22.20 -7.22
CA ARG A 54 23.71 23.63 -6.96
C ARG A 54 25.10 23.91 -6.41
N LEU A 55 25.64 23.03 -5.56
CA LEU A 55 26.99 23.16 -4.99
C LEU A 55 28.07 23.36 -6.07
N ARG A 56 27.84 22.81 -7.27
CA ARG A 56 28.76 22.88 -8.41
C ARG A 56 28.74 24.20 -9.17
N ASN A 57 27.62 24.92 -9.07
CA ASN A 57 27.39 26.15 -9.82
C ASN A 57 27.26 27.38 -8.91
N CYS A 58 27.31 27.20 -7.59
CA CYS A 58 27.14 28.28 -6.64
C CYS A 58 28.43 29.08 -6.42
N ASN A 59 28.27 30.35 -6.06
CA ASN A 59 29.37 31.27 -5.76
C ASN A 59 30.03 30.90 -4.42
N SER A 60 31.27 31.35 -4.20
CA SER A 60 32.04 31.11 -2.97
C SER A 60 31.26 31.36 -1.68
N ASP A 61 30.44 32.41 -1.69
CA ASP A 61 29.72 32.89 -0.50
C ASP A 61 28.52 31.99 -0.16
N GLU A 62 27.99 31.25 -1.14
CA GLU A 62 26.85 30.36 -0.96
C GLU A 62 27.26 28.92 -0.57
N ILE A 63 28.53 28.53 -0.80
CA ILE A 63 29.02 27.16 -0.61
C ILE A 63 28.70 26.62 0.80
N ILE A 64 28.92 27.43 1.83
CA ILE A 64 28.70 27.02 3.22
C ILE A 64 27.20 26.77 3.47
N SER A 65 26.34 27.65 2.97
CA SER A 65 24.88 27.54 3.12
C SER A 65 24.34 26.30 2.39
N VAL A 66 24.81 26.06 1.16
CA VAL A 66 24.46 24.88 0.36
C VAL A 66 24.94 23.60 1.04
N ARG A 67 26.18 23.54 1.54
CA ARG A 67 26.70 22.39 2.29
C ARG A 67 25.89 22.11 3.55
N ASN A 68 25.51 23.14 4.30
CA ASN A 68 24.67 22.98 5.49
C ASN A 68 23.32 22.36 5.15
N LYS A 69 22.71 22.77 4.04
CA LYS A 69 21.45 22.18 3.57
C LYS A 69 21.62 20.74 3.11
N ILE A 70 22.70 20.40 2.39
CA ILE A 70 23.05 19.02 2.03
C ILE A 70 23.19 18.15 3.29
N ASN A 71 23.91 18.63 4.30
CA ASN A 71 24.09 17.92 5.58
C ASN A 71 22.78 17.72 6.33
N PHE A 72 21.92 18.74 6.33
CA PHE A 72 20.61 18.64 6.95
C PHE A 72 19.71 17.60 6.26
N LEU A 73 19.64 17.65 4.92
CA LEU A 73 18.82 16.73 4.13
C LEU A 73 19.36 15.29 4.20
N SER A 74 20.68 15.10 4.16
CA SER A 74 21.30 13.78 4.30
C SER A 74 21.02 13.16 5.67
N ALA A 75 21.06 13.94 6.75
CA ALA A 75 20.68 13.50 8.08
C ALA A 75 19.20 13.13 8.16
N LYS A 76 18.32 13.93 7.54
CA LYS A 76 16.87 13.68 7.50
C LYS A 76 16.54 12.37 6.78
N ILE A 77 17.12 12.15 5.59
CA ILE A 77 16.98 10.91 4.81
C ILE A 77 17.54 9.72 5.61
N ARG A 78 18.71 9.89 6.24
CA ARG A 78 19.30 8.84 7.07
C ARG A 78 18.38 8.44 8.22
N LEU A 79 17.82 9.39 8.96
CA LEU A 79 16.88 9.10 10.04
C LEU A 79 15.61 8.43 9.54
N ARG A 80 15.08 8.86 8.38
CA ARG A 80 13.88 8.28 7.79
C ARG A 80 14.08 6.83 7.32
N LEU A 81 15.25 6.53 6.76
CA LEU A 81 15.62 5.19 6.27
C LEU A 81 16.33 4.31 7.33
N SER A 82 16.59 4.84 8.53
CA SER A 82 17.20 4.08 9.64
C SER A 82 16.18 3.09 10.21
N SER A 83 15.98 1.98 9.49
CA SER A 83 15.22 0.83 9.97
C SER A 83 16.13 -0.14 10.73
N ASP A 84 15.54 -0.97 11.60
CA ASP A 84 16.26 -2.03 12.31
C ASP A 84 16.80 -3.12 11.37
N THR A 85 16.22 -3.25 10.17
CA THR A 85 16.63 -4.20 9.13
C THR A 85 16.71 -3.51 7.77
N PRO A 86 17.78 -2.73 7.51
CA PRO A 86 17.90 -1.97 6.28
C PRO A 86 18.14 -2.90 5.10
N THR A 87 17.38 -2.66 4.03
CA THR A 87 17.53 -3.31 2.73
C THR A 87 18.90 -3.00 2.11
N ASN A 88 19.33 -3.83 1.16
CA ASN A 88 20.62 -3.63 0.50
C ASN A 88 20.63 -2.32 -0.30
N GLU A 89 19.49 -1.93 -0.86
CA GLU A 89 19.28 -0.69 -1.60
C GLU A 89 19.39 0.53 -0.69
N GLU A 90 18.77 0.50 0.50
CA GLU A 90 18.90 1.57 1.50
C GLU A 90 20.36 1.75 1.93
N LYS A 91 21.06 0.65 2.22
CA LYS A 91 22.49 0.70 2.58
C LYS A 91 23.34 1.36 1.50
N LYS A 92 23.12 0.98 0.24
CA LYS A 92 23.85 1.52 -0.91
C LYS A 92 23.53 3.00 -1.17
N LEU A 93 22.26 3.40 -1.03
CA LEU A 93 21.89 4.81 -1.13
C LEU A 93 22.56 5.63 -0.02
N LEU A 94 22.51 5.14 1.22
CA LEU A 94 23.11 5.84 2.35
C LEU A 94 24.63 5.94 2.24
N SER A 95 25.32 4.90 1.74
CA SER A 95 26.77 4.95 1.51
C SER A 95 27.12 6.00 0.45
N ILE A 96 26.38 6.06 -0.67
CA ILE A 96 26.57 7.10 -1.70
C ILE A 96 26.38 8.50 -1.11
N ILE A 97 25.33 8.69 -0.31
CA ILE A 97 25.05 9.99 0.31
C ILE A 97 26.21 10.40 1.24
N SER A 98 26.68 9.50 2.10
CA SER A 98 27.75 9.82 3.04
C SER A 98 29.12 9.99 2.40
N GLU A 99 29.45 9.17 1.40
CA GLU A 99 30.79 9.10 0.80
C GLU A 99 30.97 10.13 -0.31
N HIS A 100 29.92 10.40 -1.09
CA HIS A 100 30.03 11.18 -2.32
C HIS A 100 29.25 12.49 -2.32
N ILE A 101 28.16 12.60 -1.55
CA ILE A 101 27.31 13.82 -1.54
C ILE A 101 27.71 14.76 -0.40
N VAL A 102 27.87 14.26 0.83
CA VAL A 102 28.22 15.10 2.01
C VAL A 102 29.62 15.70 1.89
N GLY A 103 30.58 14.90 1.42
CA GLY A 103 31.97 15.30 1.23
C GLY A 103 32.30 15.85 -0.17
N ALA A 104 31.30 16.15 -0.99
CA ALA A 104 31.47 16.38 -2.42
C ALA A 104 32.50 17.48 -2.73
N ASP A 105 33.39 17.17 -3.68
CA ASP A 105 34.19 18.14 -4.40
C ASP A 105 33.41 18.60 -5.65
N PRO A 106 33.10 19.90 -5.79
CA PRO A 106 32.40 20.47 -6.95
C PRO A 106 33.04 20.15 -8.31
N THR A 107 34.35 19.88 -8.34
CA THR A 107 35.13 19.73 -9.57
C THR A 107 35.12 18.32 -10.17
N VAL A 108 34.77 17.32 -9.36
CA VAL A 108 34.77 15.92 -9.76
C VAL A 108 33.52 15.62 -10.60
N ASP A 109 33.63 14.75 -11.61
CA ASP A 109 32.46 14.29 -12.34
C ASP A 109 31.50 13.53 -11.42
N CYS A 110 30.20 13.85 -11.46
CA CYS A 110 29.18 13.14 -10.68
C CYS A 110 28.19 12.37 -11.53
N THR A 111 28.41 12.21 -12.83
CA THR A 111 27.43 11.56 -13.71
C THR A 111 27.05 10.17 -13.17
N GLU A 112 28.05 9.37 -12.80
CA GLU A 112 27.86 8.06 -12.16
C GLU A 112 27.17 8.16 -10.79
N ILE A 113 27.58 9.11 -9.95
CA ILE A 113 27.01 9.31 -8.60
C ILE A 113 25.52 9.63 -8.70
N VAL A 114 25.15 10.50 -9.63
CA VAL A 114 23.77 10.91 -9.89
C VAL A 114 22.94 9.74 -10.42
N GLU A 115 23.48 8.98 -11.37
CA GLU A 115 22.80 7.79 -11.90
C GLU A 115 22.55 6.74 -10.82
N GLN A 116 23.57 6.41 -10.03
CA GLN A 116 23.44 5.45 -8.92
C GLN A 116 22.45 5.95 -7.86
N TYR A 117 22.50 7.23 -7.52
CA TYR A 117 21.56 7.86 -6.60
C TYR A 117 20.12 7.68 -7.08
N PHE A 118 19.82 8.00 -8.34
CA PHE A 118 18.48 7.84 -8.92
C PHE A 118 18.05 6.38 -9.00
N ARG A 119 18.98 5.47 -9.33
CA ARG A 119 18.71 4.03 -9.38
C ARG A 119 18.27 3.49 -8.01
N TYR A 120 19.04 3.77 -6.96
CA TYR A 120 18.72 3.24 -5.62
C TYR A 120 17.50 3.93 -5.00
N SER A 121 17.38 5.25 -5.11
CA SER A 121 16.20 5.99 -4.64
C SER A 121 14.91 5.49 -5.31
N SER A 122 14.89 5.33 -6.63
CA SER A 122 13.73 4.82 -7.36
C SER A 122 13.38 3.39 -6.96
N SER A 123 14.40 2.55 -6.73
CA SER A 123 14.21 1.18 -6.28
C SER A 123 13.56 1.12 -4.89
N ILE A 124 14.01 1.96 -3.95
CA ILE A 124 13.45 2.06 -2.60
C ILE A 124 12.01 2.59 -2.65
N LEU A 125 11.75 3.67 -3.40
CA LEU A 125 10.40 4.21 -3.55
C LEU A 125 9.44 3.17 -4.17
N LYS A 126 9.92 2.38 -5.13
CA LYS A 126 9.14 1.30 -5.75
C LYS A 126 8.85 0.16 -4.76
N SER A 127 9.85 -0.30 -4.01
CA SER A 127 9.63 -1.38 -3.03
C SER A 127 8.64 -0.96 -1.95
N GLU A 128 8.72 0.29 -1.52
CA GLU A 128 7.80 0.89 -0.54
C GLU A 128 6.40 1.07 -1.11
N TRP A 129 6.26 1.50 -2.36
CA TRP A 129 4.98 1.55 -3.05
C TRP A 129 4.31 0.17 -3.16
N GLU A 130 5.08 -0.87 -3.52
CA GLU A 130 4.58 -2.24 -3.53
C GLU A 130 4.16 -2.72 -2.13
N ARG A 131 4.86 -2.28 -1.08
CA ARG A 131 4.50 -2.58 0.32
C ARG A 131 3.16 -1.93 0.69
N VAL A 132 2.94 -0.68 0.29
CA VAL A 132 1.66 0.04 0.50
C VAL A 132 0.52 -0.66 -0.22
N LYS A 133 0.67 -0.97 -1.51
CA LYS A 133 -0.37 -1.66 -2.30
C LYS A 133 -0.74 -3.03 -1.75
N ARG A 134 0.23 -3.74 -1.16
CA ARG A 134 -0.01 -5.05 -0.56
C ARG A 134 -0.89 -4.97 0.70
N GLY A 135 -0.92 -3.81 1.38
CA GLY A 135 -1.65 -3.59 2.63
C GLY A 135 -1.15 -4.42 3.80
N GLU A 136 -1.83 -4.32 4.94
CA GLU A 136 -1.53 -5.11 6.14
C GLU A 136 -2.02 -6.57 6.03
N LYS A 137 -1.29 -7.50 6.66
CA LYS A 137 -1.67 -8.93 6.68
C LYS A 137 -3.06 -9.14 7.27
N LYS A 138 -3.43 -8.39 8.31
CA LYS A 138 -4.73 -8.48 8.98
C LYS A 138 -5.86 -8.03 8.05
N TYR A 139 -5.67 -6.93 7.33
CA TYR A 139 -6.62 -6.46 6.31
C TYR A 139 -6.84 -7.52 5.23
N ARG A 140 -5.75 -8.08 4.66
CA ARG A 140 -5.86 -9.15 3.67
C ARG A 140 -6.65 -10.35 4.16
N ILE A 141 -6.44 -10.79 5.41
CA ILE A 141 -7.20 -11.90 6.00
C ILE A 141 -8.68 -11.54 6.14
N ALA A 142 -9.01 -10.34 6.65
CA ALA A 142 -10.39 -9.90 6.81
C ALA A 142 -11.13 -9.86 5.48
N VAL A 143 -10.49 -9.33 4.44
CA VAL A 143 -11.04 -9.28 3.07
C VAL A 143 -11.23 -10.68 2.49
N THR A 144 -10.27 -11.58 2.65
CA THR A 144 -10.40 -12.97 2.19
C THR A 144 -11.56 -13.69 2.87
N ILE A 145 -11.71 -13.55 4.19
CA ILE A 145 -12.82 -14.15 4.93
C ILE A 145 -14.17 -13.58 4.45
N ALA A 146 -14.26 -12.27 4.25
CA ALA A 146 -15.46 -11.63 3.73
C ALA A 146 -15.85 -12.19 2.34
N TYR A 147 -14.88 -12.36 1.43
CA TYR A 147 -15.13 -12.97 0.12
C TYR A 147 -15.55 -14.45 0.21
N LEU A 148 -14.98 -15.22 1.14
CA LEU A 148 -15.38 -16.62 1.36
C LEU A 148 -16.83 -16.72 1.87
N ILE A 149 -17.20 -15.87 2.83
CA ILE A 149 -18.57 -15.80 3.35
C ILE A 149 -19.54 -15.43 2.22
N LEU A 150 -19.22 -14.38 1.46
CA LEU A 150 -20.04 -13.94 0.33
C LEU A 150 -20.20 -15.06 -0.71
N GLY A 151 -19.11 -15.75 -1.07
CA GLY A 151 -19.13 -16.88 -2.01
C GLY A 151 -19.93 -18.08 -1.50
N ALA A 152 -19.88 -18.37 -0.20
CA ALA A 152 -20.70 -19.42 0.39
C ALA A 152 -22.19 -19.06 0.38
N PHE A 153 -22.53 -17.81 0.69
CA PHE A 153 -23.90 -17.32 0.61
C PHE A 153 -24.45 -17.38 -0.82
N THR A 154 -23.72 -16.86 -1.81
CA THR A 154 -24.16 -16.91 -3.21
C THR A 154 -24.32 -18.36 -3.70
N SER A 155 -23.38 -19.24 -3.37
CA SER A 155 -23.47 -20.67 -3.70
C SER A 155 -24.71 -21.33 -3.07
N TYR A 156 -25.01 -21.04 -1.80
CA TYR A 156 -26.21 -21.54 -1.12
C TYR A 156 -27.50 -21.11 -1.83
N PHE A 157 -27.63 -19.83 -2.18
CA PHE A 157 -28.81 -19.32 -2.86
C PHE A 157 -28.98 -19.91 -4.26
N VAL A 158 -27.88 -20.07 -5.02
CA VAL A 158 -27.90 -20.74 -6.33
C VAL A 158 -28.35 -22.19 -6.19
N PHE A 159 -27.81 -22.93 -5.23
CA PHE A 159 -28.19 -24.32 -4.98
C PHE A 159 -29.68 -24.45 -4.60
N LYS A 160 -30.17 -23.58 -3.71
CA LYS A 160 -31.60 -23.54 -3.34
C LYS A 160 -32.49 -23.20 -4.53
N TYR A 161 -32.08 -22.27 -5.38
CA TYR A 161 -32.80 -21.93 -6.60
C TYR A 161 -32.90 -23.11 -7.57
N ILE A 162 -31.80 -23.87 -7.76
CA ILE A 162 -31.78 -25.06 -8.61
C ILE A 162 -32.77 -26.12 -8.11
N ILE A 163 -32.81 -26.38 -6.79
CA ILE A 163 -33.76 -27.33 -6.21
C ILE A 163 -35.20 -26.90 -6.50
N ILE A 164 -35.55 -25.65 -6.21
CA ILE A 164 -36.90 -25.12 -6.42
C ILE A 164 -37.28 -25.19 -7.91
N ALA A 165 -36.36 -24.85 -8.82
CA ALA A 165 -36.60 -24.95 -10.24
C ALA A 165 -36.81 -26.41 -10.69
N SER A 166 -36.05 -27.36 -10.12
CA SER A 166 -36.20 -28.78 -10.43
C SER A 166 -37.55 -29.35 -9.97
N GLU A 167 -38.02 -28.97 -8.78
CA GLU A 167 -39.33 -29.36 -8.27
C GLU A 167 -40.45 -28.81 -9.18
N ALA A 168 -40.36 -27.53 -9.55
CA ALA A 168 -41.34 -26.91 -10.46
C ALA A 168 -41.38 -27.56 -11.85
N ILE A 169 -40.23 -27.98 -12.38
CA ILE A 169 -40.17 -28.70 -13.67
C ILE A 169 -40.88 -30.06 -13.56
N VAL A 170 -40.65 -30.80 -12.47
CA VAL A 170 -41.31 -32.10 -12.25
C VAL A 170 -42.82 -31.94 -12.14
N ASP A 171 -43.29 -30.95 -11.39
CA ASP A 171 -44.73 -30.66 -11.25
C ASP A 171 -45.39 -30.32 -12.59
N VAL A 172 -44.72 -29.52 -13.43
CA VAL A 172 -45.19 -29.21 -14.79
C VAL A 172 -45.26 -30.45 -15.66
N PHE A 173 -44.26 -31.34 -15.59
CA PHE A 173 -44.27 -32.61 -16.31
C PHE A 173 -45.41 -33.54 -15.86
N GLU A 174 -45.64 -33.68 -14.55
CA GLU A 174 -46.76 -34.47 -14.03
C GLU A 174 -48.13 -33.92 -14.46
N PHE A 175 -48.28 -32.59 -14.45
CA PHE A 175 -49.50 -31.93 -14.90
C PHE A 175 -49.78 -32.20 -16.39
N LEU A 176 -48.76 -32.03 -17.25
CA LEU A 176 -48.88 -32.32 -18.68
C LEU A 176 -49.22 -33.79 -18.94
N TYR A 177 -48.56 -34.72 -18.24
CA TYR A 177 -48.84 -36.15 -18.35
C TYR A 177 -50.28 -36.50 -17.96
N ARG A 178 -50.80 -35.93 -16.86
CA ARG A 178 -52.19 -36.12 -16.44
C ARG A 178 -53.21 -35.49 -17.38
N SER A 179 -52.85 -34.44 -18.11
CA SER A 179 -53.75 -33.77 -19.06
C SER A 179 -53.85 -34.46 -20.43
N LEU A 180 -52.90 -35.34 -20.75
CA LEU A 180 -52.83 -36.11 -22.00
C LEU A 180 -53.47 -37.50 -21.90
N LEU A 181 -53.82 -37.94 -20.69
CA LEU A 181 -54.52 -39.19 -20.34
C LEU A 181 -56.00 -38.93 -20.09
#